data_AF-A0A7C6N4H4-F1
#
_entry.id   AF-A0A7C6N4H4-F1
#
_cell.length_a   1.000
_cell.length_b   1.000
_cell.length_c   1.000
_cell.angle_alpha   90.00
_cell.angle_beta   90.00
_cell.angle_gamma   90.00
#
_symmetry.space_group_name_H-M   'P 1'
#
loop_
_entity.id
_entity.type
_entity.pdbx_description
1 polymer ?
#
loop_
_entity_poly.entity_id
_entity_poly.type
_entity_poly.pdbx_seq_one_letter_code
_entity_poly.pdbx_strand_id
1 'polypeptide(L)' 'TYEEFLAQKNSATGQKEEEIQAQINLLENRLAEIVGRLALASPRDDLEALDEEYHVVLGELKKLKGRNE' A
#
# COMPACT_ATOMS: atom_id res chain seq x y z
N THR A 1 -3.36 23.31 -27.56
CA THR A 1 -4.73 23.86 -27.31
C THR A 1 -5.14 23.63 -25.86
N TYR A 2 -6.10 24.38 -25.31
CA TYR A 2 -6.60 24.15 -23.93
C TYR A 2 -7.08 22.70 -23.71
N GLU A 3 -7.60 22.06 -24.75
CA GLU A 3 -8.01 20.64 -24.74
C GLU A 3 -6.83 19.67 -24.58
N GLU A 4 -5.66 19.96 -25.16
CA GLU A 4 -4.45 19.14 -24.98
C GLU A 4 -3.91 19.24 -23.55
N PHE A 5 -4.05 20.41 -22.92
CA PHE A 5 -3.70 20.59 -21.51
C PHE A 5 -4.62 19.79 -20.58
N LEU A 6 -5.92 19.76 -20.86
CA LEU A 6 -6.87 18.91 -20.12
C LEU A 6 -6.62 17.42 -20.36
N ALA A 7 -6.28 17.01 -21.59
CA ALA A 7 -5.95 15.63 -21.91
C ALA A 7 -4.68 15.16 -21.19
N GLN A 8 -3.62 15.98 -21.16
CA GLN A 8 -2.37 15.69 -20.47
C GLN A 8 -2.55 15.68 -18.94
N LYS A 9 -3.42 16.54 -18.42
CA LYS A 9 -3.76 16.54 -17.00
C LYS A 9 -4.57 15.30 -16.62
N ASN A 10 -5.57 14.91 -17.43
CA ASN A 10 -6.36 13.71 -17.19
C ASN A 10 -5.52 12.42 -17.28
N SER A 11 -4.59 12.32 -18.23
CA SER A 11 -3.67 11.18 -18.31
C SER A 11 -2.70 11.13 -17.14
N ALA A 12 -2.14 12.27 -16.72
CA ALA A 12 -1.28 12.34 -15.54
C ALA A 12 -2.02 12.00 -14.23
N THR A 13 -3.31 12.32 -14.15
CA THR A 13 -4.14 12.01 -12.97
C THR A 13 -4.50 10.52 -12.95
N GLY A 14 -4.85 9.94 -14.10
CA GLY A 14 -5.12 8.50 -14.24
C GLY A 14 -3.89 7.63 -13.94
N GLN A 15 -2.70 8.02 -14.41
CA GLN A 15 -1.45 7.33 -14.09
C GLN A 15 -1.13 7.37 -12.59
N LYS A 16 -1.40 8.50 -11.94
CA LYS A 16 -1.20 8.66 -10.50
C LYS A 16 -2.16 7.78 -9.68
N GLU A 17 -3.41 7.64 -10.12
CA GLU A 17 -4.40 6.76 -9.51
C GLU A 17 -3.97 5.27 -9.63
N GLU A 18 -3.52 4.85 -10.82
CA GLU A 18 -3.00 3.51 -11.06
C GLU A 18 -1.74 3.22 -10.22
N GLU A 19 -0.83 4.18 -10.09
CA GLU A 19 0.37 4.06 -9.25
C GLU A 19 0.03 3.94 -7.76
N ILE A 20 -0.96 4.70 -7.27
CA ILE A 20 -1.45 4.61 -5.89
C ILE A 20 -2.11 3.25 -5.67
N GLN A 21 -2.92 2.78 -6.61
CA GLN A 21 -3.58 1.49 -6.50
C GLN A 21 -2.57 0.33 -6.54
N ALA A 22 -1.53 0.42 -7.38
CA ALA A 22 -0.44 -0.55 -7.41
C ALA A 22 0.32 -0.60 -6.08
N GLN A 23 0.59 0.56 -5.46
CA GLN A 23 1.21 0.64 -4.14
C GLN A 23 0.32 0.04 -3.04
N ILE A 24 -0.99 0.31 -3.08
CA ILE A 24 -1.95 -0.32 -2.15
C ILE A 24 -1.93 -1.84 -2.31
N ASN A 25 -2.00 -2.36 -3.53
CA ASN A 25 -1.97 -3.80 -3.80
C ASN A 25 -0.66 -4.45 -3.31
N LEU A 26 0.48 -3.77 -3.47
CA LEU A 26 1.77 -4.27 -3.00
C LEU A 26 1.81 -4.36 -1.46
N LEU A 27 1.34 -3.30 -0.78
CA LEU A 27 1.30 -3.27 0.68
C LEU A 27 0.28 -4.27 1.25
N GLU A 28 -0.86 -4.48 0.60
CA GLU A 28 -1.84 -5.49 0.99
C GLU A 28 -1.27 -6.91 0.86
N ASN A 29 -0.55 -7.21 -0.23
CA ASN A 29 0.15 -8.49 -0.38
C ASN A 29 1.20 -8.70 0.72
N ARG A 30 1.98 -7.65 1.03
CA ARG A 30 2.99 -7.72 2.09
C ARG A 30 2.37 -7.89 3.47
N LEU A 31 1.24 -7.23 3.73
CA LEU A 31 0.47 -7.42 4.96
C LEU A 31 -0.07 -8.86 5.07
N ALA A 32 -0.58 -9.43 3.98
CA ALA A 32 -1.05 -10.82 3.94
C ALA A 32 0.09 -11.81 4.21
N GLU A 33 1.30 -11.53 3.72
CA GLU A 33 2.50 -12.32 4.01
C GLU A 33 2.89 -12.24 5.48
N ILE A 34 2.92 -11.04 6.08
CA ILE A 34 3.22 -10.85 7.50
C ILE A 34 2.19 -11.58 8.38
N VAL A 35 0.89 -11.45 8.06
CA VAL A 35 -0.18 -12.16 8.78
C VAL A 35 -0.07 -13.68 8.60
N GLY A 36 0.27 -14.15 7.40
CA GLY A 36 0.51 -15.57 7.14
C GLY A 36 1.69 -16.10 7.95
N ARG A 37 2.76 -15.31 8.06
CA ARG A 37 3.91 -15.64 8.91
C ARG A 37 3.54 -15.59 10.39
N LEU A 38 2.79 -14.60 10.87
CA LEU A 38 2.29 -14.54 12.25
C LEU A 38 1.40 -15.74 12.59
N ALA A 39 0.55 -16.18 11.66
CA ALA A 39 -0.33 -17.32 11.84
C ALA A 39 0.42 -18.66 11.88
N LEU A 40 1.57 -18.75 11.21
CA LEU A 40 2.45 -19.92 11.18
C LEU A 40 3.65 -19.80 12.14
N ALA A 41 3.84 -18.64 12.76
CA ALA A 41 4.98 -18.32 13.58
C ALA A 41 5.00 -19.23 14.80
N SER A 42 6.15 -19.83 15.05
CA SER A 42 6.40 -20.56 16.27
C SER A 42 6.75 -19.58 17.40
N PRO A 43 6.59 -19.94 18.68
CA PRO A 43 6.98 -19.07 19.82
C PRO A 43 8.46 -18.67 19.88
N ARG A 44 9.28 -19.16 18.93
CA ARG A 44 10.71 -18.86 18.76
C ARG A 44 11.00 -17.90 17.62
N ASP A 45 10.01 -17.61 16.78
CA ASP A 45 10.15 -16.61 15.74
C ASP A 45 10.11 -15.21 16.36
N ASP A 46 10.74 -14.25 15.68
CA ASP A 46 10.88 -12.88 16.15
C ASP A 46 9.55 -12.14 15.99
N LEU A 47 8.58 -12.48 16.85
CA LEU A 47 7.22 -11.96 16.83
C LEU A 47 7.19 -10.43 16.98
N GLU A 48 8.13 -9.86 17.74
CA GLU A 48 8.30 -8.40 17.87
C GLU A 48 8.67 -7.77 16.53
N ALA A 49 9.60 -8.37 15.78
CA ALA A 49 9.98 -7.87 14.46
C ALA A 49 8.82 -7.95 13.46
N LEU A 50 8.01 -9.03 13.50
CA LEU A 50 6.83 -9.15 12.64
C LEU A 50 5.72 -8.16 13.01
N ASP A 51 5.52 -7.89 14.31
CA ASP A 51 4.52 -6.94 14.80
C ASP A 51 4.90 -5.49 14.42
N GLU A 52 6.18 -5.14 14.53
CA GLU A 52 6.68 -3.84 14.08
C GLU A 52 6.48 -3.65 12.57
N GLU A 53 6.85 -4.65 11.76
CA GLU A 53 6.65 -4.60 10.31
C GLU A 53 5.16 -4.50 9.94
N TYR A 54 4.29 -5.23 10.64
CA TYR A 54 2.84 -5.15 10.47
C TYR A 54 2.32 -3.72 10.69
N HIS A 55 2.72 -3.10 11.79
CA HIS A 55 2.28 -1.74 12.14
C HIS A 55 2.79 -0.68 11.16
N VAL A 56 4.02 -0.84 10.64
CA VAL A 56 4.58 0.05 9.62
C VAL A 56 3.79 -0.05 8.31
N VAL A 57 3.60 -1.26 7.78
CA VAL A 57 2.86 -1.50 6.52
C VAL A 57 1.41 -1.04 6.64
N LEU A 58 0.77 -1.28 7.78
CA LEU A 58 -0.60 -0.80 8.05
C LEU A 58 -0.67 0.73 8.10
N GLY A 59 0.36 1.38 8.67
CA GLY A 59 0.47 2.83 8.69
C GLY A 59 0.61 3.43 7.30
N GLU A 60 1.41 2.82 6.42
CA GLU A 60 1.55 3.23 5.02
C GLU A 60 0.25 3.04 4.22
N LEU A 61 -0.43 1.91 4.40
CA LEU A 61 -1.74 1.66 3.81
C LEU A 61 -2.77 2.71 4.21
N LYS A 62 -2.84 3.06 5.50
CA LYS A 62 -3.74 4.10 5.98
C LYS A 62 -3.42 5.47 5.40
N LYS A 63 -2.14 5.82 5.22
CA LYS A 63 -1.74 7.09 4.59
C LYS A 63 -2.12 7.15 3.10
N LEU A 64 -2.02 6.03 2.39
CA LEU A 64 -2.40 5.95 0.98
C LEU A 64 -3.93 5.96 0.81
N LYS A 65 -4.67 5.20 1.63
CA LYS A 65 -6.14 5.16 1.58
C LYS A 65 -6.80 6.42 2.12
N GLY A 66 -6.29 7.01 3.20
CA GLY A 66 -6.80 8.27 3.77
C GLY A 66 -6.45 9.52 2.98
N ARG A 67 -5.61 9.40 1.93
CA ARG A 67 -5.40 10.48 0.94
C ARG A 67 -6.49 10.52 -0.14
N ASN A 68 -7.36 9.50 -0.18
CA ASN A 68 -8.44 9.35 -1.17
C ASN A 68 -9.85 9.61 -0.58
N GLU A 69 -9.95 10.13 0.66
CA GLU A 69 -11.19 10.67 1.27
C GLU A 69 -11.25 12.20 1.13
#